data_AF-A0A1B0B954-F1
#
_entry.id   AF-A0A1B0B954-F1
#
_cell.length_a   1.000
_cell.length_b   1.000
_cell.length_c   1.000
_cell.angle_alpha   90.00
_cell.angle_beta   90.00
_cell.angle_gamma   90.00
#
_symmetry.space_group_name_H-M   'P 1'
#
loop_
_entity.id
_entity.type
_entity.pdbx_description
1 polymer ?
#
loop_
_entity_poly.entity_id
_entity_poly.type
_entity_poly.pdbx_seq_one_letter_code
_entity_poly.pdbx_strand_id
1 'polypeptide(L)'
;MDSRIGLDYIVENRDYISKLGTALDTNNVVVKKQVFELLSALCAYNADGYARAIETLEFYKNLKCERYRFKIVINELEKATSVEYQVALLAFINCVIISATNLQDRIRIRNELIGE
;
A
#
# COMPACT_ATOMS: atom_id res chain seq x y z
N MET A 1 -2.78 16.10 -16.37
CA MET A 1 -3.34 14.74 -16.58
C MET A 1 -4.37 14.54 -15.50
N ASP A 2 -5.63 14.28 -15.86
CA ASP A 2 -6.70 14.06 -14.88
C ASP A 2 -6.35 12.80 -14.07
N SER A 3 -6.04 12.96 -12.78
CA SER A 3 -5.54 11.89 -11.92
C SER A 3 -6.47 10.67 -11.90
N ARG A 4 -7.77 10.89 -12.15
CA ARG A 4 -8.79 9.84 -12.26
C ARG A 4 -8.54 8.89 -13.43
N ILE A 5 -8.20 9.40 -14.61
CA ILE A 5 -7.88 8.58 -15.80
C ILE A 5 -6.67 7.68 -15.53
N GLY A 6 -5.67 8.19 -14.80
CA GLY A 6 -4.49 7.41 -14.44
C GLY A 6 -4.79 6.29 -13.44
N LEU A 7 -5.65 6.56 -12.45
CA LEU A 7 -6.06 5.55 -11.48
C LEU A 7 -6.97 4.49 -12.10
N ASP A 8 -7.91 4.88 -12.97
CA ASP A 8 -8.74 3.94 -13.73
C ASP A 8 -7.88 2.95 -14.53
N TYR A 9 -6.89 3.46 -15.25
CA TYR A 9 -5.96 2.62 -16.00
C TYR A 9 -5.22 1.62 -15.10
N ILE A 10 -4.76 2.04 -13.91
CA ILE A 10 -4.06 1.14 -12.98
C ILE A 10 -5.01 0.07 -12.43
N VAL A 11 -6.26 0.46 -12.12
CA VAL A 11 -7.28 -0.46 -11.58
C VAL A 11 -7.65 -1.55 -12.59
N GLU A 12 -7.81 -1.16 -13.85
CA GLU A 12 -8.15 -2.06 -14.96
C GLU A 12 -7.00 -3.00 -15.34
N ASN A 13 -5.74 -2.58 -15.17
CA ASN A 13 -4.55 -3.34 -15.58
C ASN A 13 -3.88 -4.07 -14.40
N ARG A 14 -4.22 -5.36 -14.23
CA ARG A 14 -3.67 -6.20 -13.15
C ARG A 14 -2.14 -6.32 -13.13
N ASP A 15 -1.46 -6.13 -14.25
CA ASP A 15 0.01 -6.15 -14.33
C ASP A 15 0.67 -5.07 -13.45
N TYR A 16 -0.06 -4.03 -13.05
CA TYR A 16 0.47 -3.03 -12.13
C TYR A 16 0.70 -3.58 -10.73
N ILE A 17 0.01 -4.65 -10.32
CA ILE A 17 0.23 -5.31 -9.03
C ILE A 17 1.69 -5.79 -8.94
N SER A 18 2.15 -6.54 -9.95
CA SER A 18 3.52 -7.06 -9.96
C SER A 18 4.54 -5.96 -10.19
N LYS A 19 4.26 -4.97 -11.07
CA LYS A 19 5.17 -3.84 -11.30
C LYS A 19 5.38 -2.98 -10.05
N LEU A 20 4.30 -2.59 -9.37
CA LEU A 20 4.38 -1.80 -8.13
C LEU A 20 4.98 -2.62 -6.99
N GLY A 21 4.62 -3.90 -6.90
CA GLY A 21 5.21 -4.82 -5.93
C GLY A 21 6.72 -4.96 -6.12
N THR A 22 7.20 -5.19 -7.34
CA THR A 22 8.64 -5.23 -7.62
C THR A 22 9.32 -3.87 -7.41
N ALA A 23 8.64 -2.76 -7.69
CA ALA A 23 9.18 -1.43 -7.45
C ALA A 23 9.43 -1.13 -5.95
N LEU A 24 8.72 -1.81 -5.04
CA LEU A 24 9.00 -1.74 -3.60
C LEU A 24 10.32 -2.44 -3.22
N ASP A 25 10.85 -3.32 -4.07
CA ASP A 25 12.11 -4.03 -3.84
C ASP A 25 13.36 -3.23 -4.28
N THR A 26 13.38 -1.95 -3.91
CA THR A 26 14.51 -1.06 -4.16
C THR A 26 15.05 -0.48 -2.87
N ASN A 27 16.32 -0.09 -2.85
CA ASN A 27 16.88 0.68 -1.73
C ASN A 27 16.59 2.18 -1.83
N ASN A 28 15.97 2.63 -2.94
CA ASN A 28 15.64 4.04 -3.13
C ASN A 28 14.35 4.42 -2.39
N VAL A 29 14.49 5.15 -1.29
CA VAL A 29 13.39 5.65 -0.46
C VAL A 29 12.41 6.53 -1.26
N VAL A 30 12.89 7.30 -2.22
CA VAL A 30 12.03 8.18 -3.05
C VAL A 30 11.07 7.35 -3.90
N VAL A 31 11.55 6.24 -4.48
CA VAL A 31 10.71 5.34 -5.26
C VAL A 31 9.67 4.67 -4.38
N LYS A 32 10.08 4.15 -3.21
CA LYS A 32 9.13 3.56 -2.26
C LYS A 32 8.07 4.56 -1.80
N LYS A 33 8.47 5.80 -1.48
CA LYS A 33 7.56 6.90 -1.10
C LYS A 33 6.49 7.10 -2.19
N GLN A 34 6.91 7.25 -3.44
CA GLN A 34 6.00 7.44 -4.58
C GLN A 34 5.05 6.25 -4.77
N VAL A 35 5.54 5.02 -4.58
CA VAL A 35 4.69 3.83 -4.64
C VAL A 35 3.65 3.84 -3.52
N PHE A 36 4.03 4.15 -2.27
CA PHE A 36 3.07 4.24 -1.17
C PHE A 36 2.04 5.37 -1.34
N GLU A 37 2.45 6.52 -1.87
CA GLU A 37 1.53 7.62 -2.20
C GLU A 37 0.51 7.18 -3.27
N LEU A 38 0.96 6.46 -4.29
CA LEU A 38 0.08 5.91 -5.32
C LEU A 38 -0.88 4.85 -4.77
N LEU A 39 -0.39 3.93 -3.93
CA LEU A 39 -1.23 2.93 -3.27
C LEU A 39 -2.27 3.60 -2.35
N SER A 40 -1.90 4.68 -1.67
CA SER A 40 -2.82 5.49 -0.86
C SER A 40 -3.94 6.10 -1.71
N ALA A 41 -3.58 6.68 -2.87
CA ALA A 41 -4.53 7.24 -3.81
C ALA A 41 -5.49 6.16 -4.35
N LEU A 42 -4.99 4.97 -4.66
CA LEU A 42 -5.82 3.83 -5.08
C LEU A 42 -6.80 3.39 -3.99
N CYS A 43 -6.34 3.29 -2.73
CA CYS A 43 -7.23 2.98 -1.60
C CYS A 43 -8.35 4.02 -1.45
N ALA A 44 -8.04 5.30 -1.60
CA ALA A 44 -9.02 6.38 -1.44
C ALA A 44 -9.95 6.55 -2.65
N TYR A 45 -9.60 5.98 -3.81
CA TYR A 45 -10.33 6.18 -5.05
C TYR A 45 -11.64 5.38 -5.11
N ASN A 46 -11.56 4.06 -5.02
CA ASN A 46 -12.72 3.16 -5.03
C ASN A 46 -12.35 1.77 -4.46
N ALA A 47 -13.35 0.88 -4.36
CA ALA A 47 -13.17 -0.46 -3.81
C ALA A 47 -12.18 -1.33 -4.61
N ASP A 48 -12.15 -1.19 -5.93
CA ASP A 48 -11.23 -1.94 -6.79
C ASP A 48 -9.79 -1.45 -6.62
N GLY A 49 -9.58 -0.13 -6.51
CA GLY A 49 -8.28 0.47 -6.18
C GLY A 49 -7.77 0.03 -4.81
N TYR A 50 -8.64 -0.01 -3.81
CA TYR A 50 -8.33 -0.60 -2.51
C TYR A 50 -7.90 -2.06 -2.65
N ALA A 51 -8.65 -2.88 -3.39
CA ALA A 51 -8.30 -4.28 -3.62
C ALA A 51 -6.94 -4.42 -4.31
N ARG A 52 -6.65 -3.61 -5.33
CA ARG A 52 -5.34 -3.60 -6.03
C ARG A 52 -4.18 -3.24 -5.12
N ALA A 53 -4.38 -2.28 -4.20
CA ALA A 53 -3.35 -1.91 -3.25
C ALA A 53 -3.03 -3.07 -2.29
N ILE A 54 -4.06 -3.75 -1.80
CA ILE A 54 -3.92 -4.93 -0.94
C ILE A 54 -3.25 -6.11 -1.68
N GLU A 55 -3.66 -6.38 -2.92
CA GLU A 55 -3.06 -7.41 -3.77
C GLU A 55 -1.58 -7.12 -4.06
N THR A 56 -1.20 -5.85 -4.21
CA THR A 56 0.20 -5.43 -4.41
C THR A 56 1.06 -5.78 -3.19
N LEU A 57 0.56 -5.52 -1.98
CA LEU A 57 1.26 -5.91 -0.75
C LEU A 57 1.33 -7.43 -0.56
N GLU A 58 0.27 -8.14 -0.94
CA GLU A 58 0.25 -9.61 -0.92
C GLU A 58 1.26 -10.21 -1.91
N PHE A 59 1.38 -9.64 -3.11
CA PHE A 59 2.42 -10.00 -4.07
C PHE A 59 3.81 -9.76 -3.46
N TYR A 60 4.07 -8.58 -2.88
CA TYR A 60 5.36 -8.27 -2.25
C TYR A 60 5.68 -9.23 -1.09
N LYS A 61 4.69 -9.56 -0.27
CA LYS A 61 4.83 -10.55 0.81
C LYS A 61 5.37 -11.87 0.28
N ASN A 62 4.75 -12.38 -0.80
CA ASN A 62 5.14 -13.64 -1.41
C ASN A 62 6.52 -13.55 -2.06
N LEU A 63 6.84 -12.42 -2.71
CA LEU A 63 8.16 -12.15 -3.28
C LEU A 63 9.27 -12.16 -2.22
N LYS A 64 8.99 -11.68 -1.01
CA LYS A 64 9.94 -11.60 0.11
C LYS A 64 9.84 -12.75 1.11
N CYS A 65 8.92 -13.70 0.88
CA CYS A 65 8.61 -14.78 1.83
C CYS A 65 8.29 -14.26 3.25
N GLU A 66 7.61 -13.13 3.35
CA GLU A 66 7.24 -12.50 4.61
C GLU A 66 5.99 -13.14 5.21
N ARG A 67 5.85 -13.08 6.54
CA ARG A 67 4.73 -13.73 7.23
C ARG A 67 3.38 -13.05 6.96
N TYR A 68 3.35 -11.73 6.80
CA TYR A 68 2.14 -10.93 6.60
C TYR A 68 2.37 -9.76 5.65
N ARG A 69 1.33 -9.36 4.90
CA ARG A 69 1.44 -8.40 3.79
C ARG A 69 1.79 -6.98 4.19
N PHE A 70 1.41 -6.57 5.40
CA PHE A 70 1.74 -5.24 5.92
C PHE A 70 3.15 -5.15 6.53
N LYS A 71 3.90 -6.26 6.60
CA LYS A 71 5.25 -6.28 7.20
C LYS A 71 6.19 -5.25 6.56
N ILE A 72 6.10 -5.06 5.24
CA ILE A 72 6.88 -4.05 4.53
C ILE A 72 6.64 -2.65 5.07
N VAL A 73 5.38 -2.26 5.29
CA VAL A 73 5.02 -0.91 5.72
C VAL A 73 5.59 -0.63 7.11
N ILE A 74 5.46 -1.60 8.02
CA ILE A 74 5.99 -1.49 9.37
C ILE A 74 7.52 -1.42 9.36
N ASN A 75 8.18 -2.31 8.62
CA ASN A 75 9.64 -2.31 8.50
C ASN A 75 10.17 -1.00 7.92
N GLU A 76 9.49 -0.43 6.91
CA GLU A 76 9.87 0.84 6.32
C GLU A 76 9.62 2.01 7.30
N LEU A 77 8.53 1.97 8.07
CA LEU A 77 8.23 2.99 9.07
C LEU A 77 9.25 3.00 10.22
N GLU A 78 9.68 1.83 10.68
CA GLU A 78 10.74 1.69 11.69
C GLU A 78 12.11 2.22 11.20
N LYS A 79 12.39 2.06 9.89
CA LYS A 79 13.67 2.48 9.27
C LYS A 79 13.64 3.92 8.76
N ALA A 80 12.47 4.51 8.59
CA ALA A 80 12.32 5.83 7.99
C ALA A 80 12.91 6.92 8.89
N THR A 81 13.93 7.62 8.39
CA THR A 81 14.54 8.78 9.05
C THR A 81 13.96 10.12 8.58
N SER A 82 13.36 10.15 7.38
CA SER A 82 12.72 11.34 6.82
C SER A 82 11.27 11.45 7.29
N VAL A 83 10.92 12.60 7.85
CA VAL A 83 9.55 12.94 8.25
C VAL A 83 8.59 12.81 7.07
N GLU A 84 9.00 13.23 5.88
CA GLU A 84 8.15 13.13 4.68
C GLU A 84 7.82 11.68 4.32
N TYR A 85 8.77 10.76 4.51
CA TYR A 85 8.54 9.35 4.21
C TYR A 85 7.66 8.71 5.28
N GLN A 86 7.87 9.06 6.55
CA GLN A 86 7.00 8.64 7.66
C GLN A 86 5.54 9.09 7.42
N VAL A 87 5.36 10.34 6.96
CA VAL A 87 4.03 10.88 6.61
C VAL A 87 3.38 10.07 5.50
N ALA A 88 4.12 9.73 4.43
CA ALA A 88 3.59 8.90 3.34
C ALA A 88 3.17 7.50 3.81
N LEU A 89 3.98 6.86 4.66
CA LEU A 89 3.67 5.54 5.22
C LEU A 89 2.46 5.56 6.16
N LEU A 90 2.37 6.55 7.05
CA LEU A 90 1.22 6.73 7.94
C LEU A 90 -0.05 7.11 7.17
N ALA A 91 0.06 7.93 6.12
CA ALA A 91 -1.04 8.23 5.22
C ALA A 91 -1.56 6.95 4.55
N PHE A 92 -0.66 6.10 4.06
CA PHE A 92 -1.04 4.80 3.50
C PHE A 92 -1.78 3.92 4.51
N ILE A 93 -1.24 3.77 5.73
CA ILE A 93 -1.90 3.02 6.81
C ILE A 93 -3.33 3.54 7.06
N ASN A 94 -3.48 4.86 7.17
CA ASN A 94 -4.78 5.49 7.40
C ASN A 94 -5.74 5.27 6.23
N CYS A 95 -5.26 5.39 4.99
CA CYS A 95 -6.06 5.12 3.79
C CYS A 95 -6.57 3.68 3.77
N VAL A 96 -5.71 2.70 4.06
CA VAL A 96 -6.12 1.29 4.08
C VAL A 96 -7.18 1.04 5.15
N ILE A 97 -7.02 1.59 6.36
CA ILE A 97 -8.00 1.42 7.44
C ILE A 97 -9.33 2.10 7.09
N ILE A 98 -9.31 3.34 6.59
CA ILE A 98 -10.55 4.09 6.32
C ILE A 98 -11.33 3.50 5.15
N SER A 99 -10.63 2.98 4.13
CA SER A 99 -11.25 2.41 2.93
C SER A 99 -11.89 1.02 3.16
N ALA A 100 -11.67 0.38 4.31
CA ALA A 100 -12.38 -0.86 4.65
C ALA A 100 -13.86 -0.57 4.97
N THR A 101 -14.75 -1.39 4.40
CA THR A 101 -16.19 -1.09 4.27
C THR A 101 -16.96 -1.11 5.58
N ASN A 102 -16.57 -1.96 6.54
CA ASN A 102 -17.27 -2.14 7.80
C ASN A 102 -16.31 -2.11 9.00
N LEU A 103 -16.89 -1.94 10.20
CA LEU A 103 -16.11 -1.84 11.44
C LEU A 103 -15.25 -3.08 11.71
N GLN A 104 -15.75 -4.29 11.39
CA GLN A 104 -15.03 -5.54 11.65
C GLN A 104 -13.79 -5.64 10.76
N ASP A 105 -13.89 -5.28 9.48
CA ASP A 105 -12.75 -5.25 8.57
C ASP A 105 -11.72 -4.20 9.00
N ARG A 106 -12.17 -3.03 9.47
CA ARG A 106 -11.27 -2.01 10.04
C ARG A 106 -10.50 -2.51 11.24
N ILE A 107 -11.16 -3.23 12.15
CA ILE A 107 -10.52 -3.84 13.32
C ILE A 107 -9.52 -4.91 12.85
N ARG A 108 -9.92 -5.78 11.91
CA ARG A 108 -9.06 -6.83 11.38
C ARG A 108 -7.78 -6.29 10.73
N ILE A 109 -7.91 -5.28 9.86
CA ILE A 109 -6.76 -4.63 9.21
C ILE A 109 -5.83 -3.99 10.25
N ARG A 110 -6.41 -3.33 11.27
CA ARG A 110 -5.63 -2.72 12.35
C ARG A 110 -4.84 -3.77 13.15
N ASN A 111 -5.47 -4.90 13.49
CA ASN A 111 -4.81 -5.99 14.21
C ASN A 111 -3.67 -6.59 13.37
N GLU A 112 -3.91 -6.79 12.07
CA GLU A 112 -2.89 -7.29 11.14
C GLU A 112 -1.67 -6.37 11.04
N LEU A 113 -1.86 -5.05 11.13
CA LEU A 113 -0.77 -4.06 11.18
C LEU A 113 0.07 -4.16 12.45
N ILE A 114 -0.52 -4.59 13.57
CA ILE A 114 0.15 -4.77 14.87
C ILE A 114 0.78 -6.18 14.97
N GLY A 115 0.42 -7.09 14.05
CA GLY A 115 0.90 -8.47 14.03
C GLY A 115 0.07 -9.43 14.88
N GLU A 116 -1.17 -9.05 15.22
CA GLU A 116 -2.18 -9.88 15.90
C GLU A 116 -3.15 -10.55 14.91
#